data_AF-A0A9P1H927-F1
#
_entry.id   AF-A0A9P1H927-F1
#
_cell.length_a   1.000
_cell.length_b   1.000
_cell.length_c   1.000
_cell.angle_alpha   90.00
_cell.angle_beta   90.00
_cell.angle_gamma   90.00
#
_symmetry.space_group_name_H-M   'P 1'
#
loop_
_entity.id
_entity.type
_entity.pdbx_description
1 polymer ?
#
loop_
_entity_poly.entity_id
_entity_poly.type
_entity_poly.pdbx_seq_one_letter_code
_entity_poly.pdbx_strand_id
1 'polypeptide(L)'
;MNDGDVEMLPPTVPDSSMAVDSGEEPKYGGYSRFEIELEFVQCLANPYYLNHLAAQKYLSRPEFVAYLDYLQYWARPPYLKYLTYPGPTLRHLELLQQERFRRDILSPDLVQRLVEEGMKSAVVWHAQA
;
A
#
# COMPACT_ATOMS: atom_id res chain seq x y z
N MET A 1 -16.63 26.67 16.36
CA MET A 1 -16.02 25.50 17.02
C MET A 1 -17.02 24.36 16.96
N ASN A 2 -16.88 23.52 15.95
CA ASN A 2 -17.32 22.13 16.01
C ASN A 2 -16.20 21.37 15.32
N ASP A 3 -15.10 21.21 16.06
CA ASP A 3 -13.98 20.33 15.72
C ASP A 3 -14.51 18.91 15.83
N GLY A 4 -15.36 18.54 14.87
CA GLY A 4 -15.92 17.20 14.76
C GLY A 4 -14.77 16.26 14.48
N ASP A 5 -14.62 15.28 15.37
CA ASP A 5 -13.78 14.12 15.21
C ASP A 5 -13.88 13.63 13.77
N VAL A 6 -12.83 13.91 12.98
CA VAL A 6 -12.72 13.40 11.63
C VAL A 6 -12.61 11.90 11.80
N GLU A 7 -13.71 11.19 11.59
CA GLU A 7 -13.77 9.73 11.59
C GLU A 7 -12.65 9.25 10.67
N MET A 8 -11.61 8.66 11.27
CA MET A 8 -10.36 8.24 10.59
C MET A 8 -10.58 6.98 9.74
N LEU A 9 -11.78 6.86 9.17
CA LEU A 9 -12.17 5.74 8.34
C LEU A 9 -11.44 5.85 7.00
N PRO A 10 -11.03 4.72 6.42
CA PRO A 10 -10.57 4.71 5.04
C PRO A 10 -11.71 5.19 4.11
N PRO A 11 -11.39 5.79 2.95
CA PRO A 11 -12.41 6.20 2.01
C PRO A 11 -13.29 5.01 1.61
N THR A 12 -14.58 5.25 1.34
CA THR A 12 -15.49 4.20 0.86
C THR A 12 -14.94 3.55 -0.41
N VAL A 13 -14.76 2.23 -0.36
CA VAL A 13 -14.34 1.45 -1.53
C VAL A 13 -15.40 1.58 -2.65
N PRO A 14 -14.97 1.71 -3.93
CA PRO A 14 -15.90 1.64 -5.04
C PRO A 14 -16.50 0.23 -5.09
N ASP A 15 -17.82 0.14 -4.94
CA ASP A 15 -18.64 -1.08 -5.07
C ASP A 15 -18.56 -2.12 -3.94
N SER A 16 -18.64 -1.70 -2.67
CA SER A 16 -19.14 -2.60 -1.60
C SER A 16 -20.65 -2.43 -1.44
N SER A 17 -21.42 -3.19 -2.21
CA SER A 17 -22.87 -3.32 -2.04
C SER A 17 -23.29 -4.18 -0.84
N MET A 18 -22.40 -4.41 0.14
CA MET A 18 -22.77 -5.08 1.38
C MET A 18 -23.20 -4.06 2.42
N ALA A 19 -24.46 -3.66 2.33
CA ALA A 19 -25.19 -3.08 3.44
C ALA A 19 -25.25 -4.10 4.58
N VAL A 20 -24.50 -3.87 5.65
CA VAL A 20 -24.80 -4.39 6.99
C VAL A 20 -24.88 -3.22 7.96
N ASP A 21 -26.13 -2.91 8.30
CA ASP A 21 -26.63 -1.87 9.18
C ASP A 21 -26.38 -2.20 10.67
N SER A 22 -25.11 -2.19 11.06
CA SER A 22 -24.70 -2.20 12.45
C SER A 22 -23.42 -1.39 12.50
N GLY A 23 -23.44 -0.21 13.13
CA GLY A 23 -22.34 0.77 13.14
C GLY A 23 -21.00 0.31 13.73
N GLU A 24 -20.76 -1.00 13.82
CA GLU A 24 -19.45 -1.61 14.05
C GLU A 24 -18.86 -2.09 12.72
N GLU A 25 -17.68 -1.57 12.40
CA GLU A 25 -16.90 -2.03 11.25
C GLU A 25 -16.60 -3.55 11.38
N PRO A 26 -16.83 -4.35 10.33
CA PRO A 26 -16.53 -5.78 10.35
C PRO A 26 -15.06 -6.03 10.68
N LYS A 27 -14.79 -6.83 11.73
CA LYS A 27 -13.43 -7.25 12.09
C LYS A 27 -13.09 -8.58 11.42
N TYR A 28 -11.89 -8.67 10.85
CA TYR A 28 -11.36 -9.87 10.22
C TYR A 28 -10.22 -10.41 11.07
N GLY A 29 -10.43 -11.58 11.69
CA GLY A 29 -9.43 -12.17 12.58
C GLY A 29 -9.08 -11.31 13.80
N GLY A 30 -9.97 -10.38 14.19
CA GLY A 30 -9.76 -9.42 15.27
C GLY A 30 -9.27 -8.04 14.84
N TYR A 31 -8.87 -7.87 13.58
CA TYR A 31 -8.35 -6.61 13.04
C TYR A 31 -9.40 -5.87 12.21
N SER A 32 -9.37 -4.54 12.29
CA SER A 32 -10.12 -3.64 11.41
C SER A 32 -9.60 -3.71 9.97
N ARG A 33 -10.40 -3.22 9.00
CA ARG A 33 -9.91 -3.10 7.61
C ARG A 33 -8.70 -2.18 7.55
N PHE A 34 -8.74 -1.08 8.31
CA PHE A 34 -7.66 -0.11 8.38
C PHE A 34 -6.32 -0.74 8.76
N GLU A 35 -6.29 -1.57 9.81
CA GLU A 35 -5.07 -2.26 10.26
C GLU A 35 -4.54 -3.22 9.18
N ILE A 36 -5.44 -3.97 8.55
CA ILE A 36 -5.09 -4.92 7.48
C ILE A 36 -4.53 -4.19 6.25
N GLU A 37 -5.17 -3.11 5.84
CA GLU A 37 -4.71 -2.27 4.74
C GLU A 37 -3.35 -1.63 5.05
N LEU A 38 -3.16 -1.16 6.29
CA LEU A 38 -1.90 -0.59 6.74
C LEU A 38 -0.75 -1.59 6.68
N GLU A 39 -0.95 -2.80 7.19
CA GLU A 39 0.06 -3.87 7.12
C GLU A 39 0.35 -4.27 5.68
N PHE A 40 -0.69 -4.41 4.86
CA PHE A 40 -0.54 -4.74 3.44
C PHE A 40 0.26 -3.67 2.69
N VAL A 41 -0.07 -2.40 2.85
CA VAL A 41 0.61 -1.29 2.19
C VAL A 41 2.07 -1.20 2.64
N GLN A 42 2.36 -1.42 3.92
CA GLN A 42 3.74 -1.47 4.40
C GLN A 42 4.52 -2.65 3.80
N CYS A 43 3.90 -3.81 3.56
CA CYS A 43 4.54 -4.93 2.87
C CYS A 43 5.00 -4.57 1.44
N LEU A 44 4.36 -3.60 0.77
CA LEU A 44 4.76 -3.15 -0.57
C LEU A 44 6.14 -2.48 -0.60
N ALA A 45 6.68 -2.05 0.55
CA ALA A 45 8.05 -1.55 0.64
C ALA A 45 9.09 -2.61 0.24
N ASN A 46 8.77 -3.90 0.34
CA ASN A 46 9.69 -5.00 0.05
C ASN A 46 9.61 -5.42 -1.43
N PRO A 47 10.68 -5.23 -2.24
CA PRO A 47 10.68 -5.64 -3.65
C PRO A 47 10.45 -7.14 -3.88
N TYR A 48 10.86 -8.00 -2.95
CA TYR A 48 10.62 -9.44 -3.04
C TYR A 48 9.13 -9.77 -2.91
N TYR A 49 8.40 -9.00 -2.11
CA TYR A 49 6.94 -9.16 -2.00
C TYR A 49 6.24 -8.73 -3.29
N LEU A 50 6.69 -7.65 -3.93
CA LEU A 50 6.17 -7.24 -5.24
C LEU A 50 6.38 -8.32 -6.31
N ASN A 51 7.58 -8.92 -6.33
CA ASN A 51 7.90 -10.04 -7.22
C ASN A 51 6.98 -11.24 -6.94
N HIS A 52 6.74 -11.58 -5.67
CA HIS A 52 5.82 -12.63 -5.29
C HIS A 52 4.39 -12.35 -5.81
N LEU A 53 3.86 -11.13 -5.62
CA LEU A 53 2.55 -10.74 -6.14
C LEU A 53 2.47 -10.86 -7.67
N ALA A 54 3.55 -10.49 -8.38
CA ALA A 54 3.65 -10.62 -9.83
C ALA A 54 3.67 -12.09 -10.28
N ALA A 55 4.45 -12.94 -9.59
CA ALA A 55 4.57 -14.37 -9.87
C ALA A 55 3.22 -15.08 -9.69
N GLN A 56 2.45 -14.70 -8.68
CA GLN A 56 1.09 -15.18 -8.42
C GLN A 56 0.02 -14.55 -9.33
N LYS A 57 0.42 -13.72 -10.31
CA LYS A 57 -0.45 -13.05 -11.29
C LYS A 57 -1.47 -12.07 -10.70
N TYR A 58 -1.34 -11.69 -9.43
CA TYR A 58 -2.21 -10.67 -8.83
C TYR A 58 -2.08 -9.32 -9.56
N LEU A 59 -0.86 -8.91 -9.91
CA LEU A 59 -0.60 -7.64 -10.60
C LEU A 59 -1.12 -7.58 -12.05
N SER A 60 -1.63 -8.69 -12.59
CA SER A 60 -2.27 -8.72 -13.91
C SER A 60 -3.80 -8.60 -13.83
N ARG A 61 -4.38 -8.69 -12.64
CA ARG A 61 -5.83 -8.66 -12.42
C ARG A 61 -6.32 -7.22 -12.31
N PRO A 62 -7.31 -6.78 -13.13
CA PRO A 62 -7.78 -5.41 -13.12
C PRO A 62 -8.39 -5.01 -11.77
N GLU A 63 -9.04 -5.94 -11.07
CA GLU A 63 -9.64 -5.68 -9.75
C GLU A 63 -8.56 -5.39 -8.71
N PHE A 64 -7.42 -6.10 -8.78
CA PHE A 64 -6.31 -5.88 -7.88
C PHE A 64 -5.58 -4.56 -8.17
N VAL A 65 -5.45 -4.19 -9.46
CA VAL A 65 -4.88 -2.90 -9.84
C VAL A 65 -5.77 -1.74 -9.36
N ALA A 66 -7.09 -1.86 -9.49
CA ALA A 66 -8.03 -0.88 -8.94
C ALA A 66 -7.91 -0.76 -7.42
N TYR A 67 -7.68 -1.87 -6.71
CA TYR A 67 -7.42 -1.86 -5.28
C TYR A 67 -6.10 -1.15 -4.91
N LEU A 68 -5.03 -1.38 -5.68
CA LEU A 68 -3.77 -0.63 -5.50
C LEU A 68 -3.94 0.87 -5.75
N ASP A 69 -4.79 1.26 -6.72
CA ASP A 69 -5.11 2.67 -6.98
C ASP A 69 -5.89 3.28 -5.80
N TYR A 70 -6.87 2.55 -5.27
CA TYR A 70 -7.58 2.94 -4.05
C TYR A 70 -6.61 3.20 -2.90
N LEU A 71 -5.62 2.31 -2.66
CA LEU A 71 -4.64 2.45 -1.58
C LEU A 71 -3.73 3.69 -1.71
N GLN A 72 -3.74 4.42 -2.83
CA GLN A 72 -2.98 5.68 -2.97
C GLN A 72 -3.41 6.75 -1.95
N TYR A 73 -4.57 6.59 -1.29
CA TYR A 73 -4.99 7.50 -0.22
C TYR A 73 -3.99 7.55 0.95
N TRP A 74 -3.19 6.49 1.18
CA TRP A 74 -2.15 6.45 2.21
C TRP A 74 -1.07 7.52 2.03
N ALA A 75 -0.91 8.07 0.83
CA ALA A 75 0.01 9.17 0.56
C ALA A 75 -0.47 10.53 1.10
N ARG A 76 -1.74 10.65 1.53
CA ARG A 76 -2.36 11.91 1.95
C ARG A 76 -2.47 11.99 3.48
N PRO A 77 -2.36 13.19 4.08
CA PRO A 77 -2.81 13.40 5.45
C PRO A 77 -4.31 13.05 5.61
N PRO A 78 -4.76 12.51 6.76
CA PRO A 78 -4.01 12.23 7.99
C PRO A 78 -3.32 10.86 8.03
N TYR A 79 -3.39 10.07 6.95
CA TYR A 79 -3.00 8.65 6.93
C TYR A 79 -1.50 8.42 6.84
N LEU A 80 -0.79 9.32 6.15
CA LEU A 80 0.66 9.24 5.93
C LEU A 80 1.47 8.95 7.21
N LYS A 81 1.04 9.52 8.35
CA LYS A 81 1.73 9.41 9.65
C LYS A 81 1.78 7.98 10.21
N TYR A 82 0.96 7.07 9.70
CA TYR A 82 0.91 5.68 10.16
C TYR A 82 1.92 4.77 9.45
N LEU A 83 2.52 5.23 8.33
CA LEU A 83 3.50 4.44 7.61
C LEU A 83 4.86 4.50 8.31
N THR A 84 5.44 3.33 8.61
CA THR A 84 6.79 3.23 9.18
C THR A 84 7.86 3.66 8.17
N TYR A 85 7.67 3.31 6.89
CA TYR A 85 8.63 3.57 5.81
C TYR A 85 7.93 4.23 4.59
N PRO A 86 7.46 5.49 4.72
CA PRO A 86 6.61 6.11 3.72
C PRO A 86 7.27 6.21 2.34
N GLY A 87 8.58 6.51 2.27
CA GLY A 87 9.30 6.67 0.99
C GLY A 87 9.23 5.41 0.09
N PRO A 88 9.82 4.28 0.50
CA PRO A 88 9.79 3.04 -0.28
C PRO A 88 8.37 2.53 -0.55
N THR A 89 7.50 2.56 0.47
CA THR A 89 6.10 2.13 0.34
C THR A 89 5.36 2.90 -0.75
N LEU A 90 5.36 4.23 -0.66
CA LEU A 90 4.61 5.06 -1.59
C LEU A 90 5.21 5.04 -3.00
N ARG A 91 6.54 5.03 -3.10
CA ARG A 91 7.23 4.91 -4.40
C ARG A 91 6.83 3.61 -5.11
N HIS A 92 6.82 2.48 -4.41
CA HIS A 92 6.43 1.22 -5.00
C HIS A 92 4.94 1.20 -5.35
N LEU A 93 4.07 1.75 -4.51
CA LEU A 93 2.64 1.85 -4.78
C LEU A 93 2.36 2.66 -6.06
N GLU A 94 3.09 3.76 -6.27
CA GLU A 94 3.04 4.55 -7.50
C GLU A 94 3.57 3.77 -8.73
N LEU A 95 4.72 3.09 -8.59
CA LEU A 95 5.27 2.28 -9.69
C LEU A 95 4.34 1.15 -10.09
N LEU A 96 3.63 0.54 -9.14
CA LEU A 96 2.65 -0.53 -9.41
C LEU A 96 1.45 -0.05 -10.24
N GLN A 97 1.19 1.25 -10.34
CA GLN A 97 0.17 1.78 -11.27
C GLN A 97 0.60 1.64 -12.74
N GLN A 98 1.91 1.56 -12.99
CA GLN A 98 2.46 1.43 -14.33
C GLN A 98 2.43 -0.05 -14.77
N GLU A 99 1.65 -0.37 -15.80
CA GLU A 99 1.54 -1.74 -16.32
C GLU A 99 2.90 -2.34 -16.70
N ARG A 100 3.78 -1.52 -17.29
CA ARG A 100 5.14 -1.93 -17.62
C ARG A 100 5.90 -2.42 -16.39
N PHE A 101 5.86 -1.67 -15.29
CA PHE A 101 6.54 -2.06 -14.05
C PHE A 101 5.98 -3.37 -13.48
N ARG A 102 4.65 -3.54 -13.50
CA ARG A 102 3.98 -4.79 -13.05
C ARG A 102 4.47 -6.02 -13.82
N ARG A 103 4.83 -5.86 -15.09
CA ARG A 103 5.42 -6.93 -15.91
C ARG A 103 6.91 -7.11 -15.62
N ASP A 104 7.64 -6.02 -15.54
CA ASP A 104 9.10 -6.04 -15.40
C ASP A 104 9.54 -6.56 -14.01
N ILE A 105 8.75 -6.37 -12.95
CA ILE A 105 9.08 -6.78 -11.57
C ILE A 105 9.16 -8.30 -11.38
N LEU A 106 8.74 -9.10 -12.36
CA LEU A 106 9.02 -10.54 -12.41
C LEU A 106 10.53 -10.84 -12.56
N SER A 107 11.29 -9.92 -13.14
CA SER A 107 12.74 -10.08 -13.35
C SER A 107 13.49 -10.00 -12.01
N PRO A 108 14.30 -11.03 -11.66
CA PRO A 108 15.16 -10.99 -10.49
C PRO A 108 16.14 -9.81 -10.50
N ASP A 109 16.61 -9.40 -11.69
CA ASP A 109 17.56 -8.29 -11.83
C ASP A 109 16.93 -6.95 -11.44
N LEU A 110 15.65 -6.73 -11.78
CA LEU A 110 14.93 -5.54 -11.34
C LEU A 110 14.72 -5.55 -9.82
N VAL A 111 14.38 -6.70 -9.24
CA VAL A 111 14.22 -6.86 -7.79
C VAL A 111 15.51 -6.48 -7.07
N GLN A 112 16.66 -7.02 -7.51
CA GLN A 112 17.95 -6.70 -6.90
C GLN A 112 18.28 -5.21 -6.99
N ARG A 113 18.05 -4.57 -8.14
CA ARG A 113 18.25 -3.13 -8.30
C ARG A 113 17.40 -2.31 -7.32
N LEU A 114 16.13 -2.66 -7.15
CA LEU A 114 15.25 -1.97 -6.19
C LEU A 114 15.70 -2.16 -4.74
N VAL A 115 16.18 -3.35 -4.39
CA VAL A 115 16.76 -3.62 -3.05
C VAL A 115 17.99 -2.74 -2.82
N GLU A 116 18.92 -2.70 -3.78
CA GLU A 116 20.11 -1.85 -3.69
C GLU A 116 19.77 -0.35 -3.60
N GLU A 117 18.81 0.13 -4.38
CA GLU A 117 18.33 1.51 -4.33
C GLU A 117 17.70 1.83 -2.97
N GLY A 118 16.92 0.90 -2.41
CA GLY A 118 16.34 1.03 -1.07
C GLY A 118 17.41 1.13 0.02
N MET A 119 18.44 0.26 -0.03
CA MET A 119 19.57 0.29 0.90
C MET A 119 20.33 1.62 0.83
N LYS A 120 20.62 2.12 -0.37
CA LYS A 120 21.31 3.41 -0.57
C LYS A 120 20.49 4.57 0.01
N SER A 121 19.19 4.57 -0.22
CA SER A 121 18.30 5.64 0.25
C SER A 121 18.15 5.64 1.78
N ALA A 122 18.11 4.47 2.41
CA ALA A 122 18.07 4.34 3.86
C ALA A 122 19.36 4.87 4.52
N VAL A 123 20.53 4.58 3.94
CA VAL A 123 21.83 5.07 4.45
C VAL A 123 21.92 6.60 4.36
N VAL A 124 21.43 7.21 3.27
CA VAL A 124 21.41 8.67 3.11
C VAL A 124 20.50 9.34 4.13
N TRP A 125 19.37 8.71 4.49
CA TRP A 125 18.45 9.23 5.51
C TRP A 125 19.05 9.20 6.92
N HIS A 126 19.78 8.14 7.28
CA HIS A 126 20.45 8.04 8.58
C HIS A 126 21.68 8.95 8.70
N ALA A 127 22.32 9.33 7.58
CA ALA A 127 23.47 10.23 7.59
C ALA A 127 23.10 11.72 7.77
N GLN A 128 21.80 12.05 7.72
CA GLN A 128 21.29 13.43 7.81
C GLN A 128 20.34 13.65 9.01
N ALA A 129 20.21 12.66 9.89
CA ALA A 129 19.40 12.72 11.12
C ALA A 129 20.26 13.05 12.36
#